data_AF-G1P3F3-F1
#
_entry.id   AF-G1P3F3-F1
#
_cell.length_a   1.000
_cell.length_b   1.000
_cell.length_c   1.000
_cell.angle_alpha   90.00
_cell.angle_beta   90.00
_cell.angle_gamma   90.00
#
_symmetry.space_group_name_H-M   'P 1'
#
loop_
_entity.id
_entity.type
_entity.pdbx_description
1 polymer ?
#
loop_
_entity_poly.entity_id
_entity_poly.type
_entity_poly.pdbx_seq_one_letter_code
_entity_poly.pdbx_strand_id
1 'polypeptide(L)'
;VTRDLKAAVSAILQGYGGGHRVTDASAELHGLCGCLERLLQFDQKQQKSFLRPQKDYWDFLCTALRQQRGNTEPALFVHSQDKLKTPLGKGRAFIRFCLAHGQLAECLQLCLLNPELTREWYGPRSPLVCPELQEDILDSLYALNGVAFDLDL
;
A
#
# COMPACT_ATOMS: atom_id res chain seq x y z
N VAL A 1 -7.85 -2.40 11.92
CA VAL A 1 -7.08 -2.10 10.69
C VAL A 1 -7.72 -1.00 9.85
N THR A 2 -8.96 -1.11 9.36
CA THR A 2 -9.61 -0.06 8.55
C THR A 2 -9.85 1.24 9.33
N ARG A 3 -10.37 1.15 10.56
CA ARG A 3 -10.51 2.32 11.46
C ARG A 3 -9.17 3.00 11.73
N ASP A 4 -8.11 2.22 11.92
CA ASP A 4 -6.77 2.73 12.23
C ASP A 4 -6.18 3.46 11.01
N LEU A 5 -6.41 2.92 9.80
CA LEU A 5 -6.09 3.62 8.55
C LEU A 5 -6.84 4.95 8.42
N LYS A 6 -8.17 4.95 8.63
CA LYS A 6 -8.99 6.17 8.58
C LYS A 6 -8.47 7.24 9.56
N ALA A 7 -8.08 6.83 10.77
CA ALA A 7 -7.49 7.73 11.75
C ALA A 7 -6.13 8.29 11.30
N ALA A 8 -5.26 7.45 10.74
CA ALA A 8 -3.94 7.88 10.24
C ALA A 8 -4.06 8.84 9.04
N VAL A 9 -4.98 8.57 8.12
CA VAL A 9 -5.30 9.47 7.00
C VAL A 9 -5.82 10.81 7.54
N SER A 10 -6.75 10.77 8.50
CA SER A 10 -7.29 12.00 9.11
C SER A 10 -6.20 12.85 9.76
N ALA A 11 -5.24 12.23 10.45
CA ALA A 11 -4.11 12.91 11.05
C ALA A 11 -3.25 13.63 9.99
N ILE A 12 -2.98 12.98 8.85
CA ILE A 12 -2.28 13.59 7.71
C ILE A 12 -3.08 14.78 7.17
N LEU A 13 -4.37 14.61 6.89
CA LEU A 13 -5.19 15.67 6.29
C LEU A 13 -5.30 16.91 7.21
N GLN A 14 -5.43 16.69 8.52
CA GLN A 14 -5.49 17.77 9.50
C GLN A 14 -4.15 18.49 9.68
N GLY A 15 -3.03 17.75 9.65
CA GLY A 15 -1.70 18.33 9.81
C GLY A 15 -1.17 19.06 8.58
N TYR A 16 -1.58 18.65 7.37
CA TYR A 16 -0.92 19.03 6.13
C TYR A 16 -1.85 19.62 5.05
N GLY A 17 -3.15 19.80 5.32
CA GLY A 17 -4.11 20.40 4.38
C GLY A 17 -3.88 21.87 4.03
N GLY A 18 -2.89 22.54 4.64
CA GLY A 18 -2.55 23.97 4.45
C GLY A 18 -1.37 24.26 3.53
N GLY A 19 -0.93 23.30 2.71
CA GLY A 19 0.23 23.45 1.80
C GLY A 19 1.58 23.05 2.41
N HIS A 20 1.57 22.50 3.62
CA HIS A 20 2.74 21.87 4.22
C HIS A 20 3.01 20.51 3.57
N ARG A 21 4.29 20.17 3.42
CA ARG A 21 4.74 18.90 2.82
C ARG A 21 4.95 17.88 3.93
N VAL A 22 4.44 16.67 3.73
CA VAL A 22 4.75 15.53 4.60
C VAL A 22 6.16 15.06 4.28
N THR A 23 7.01 14.91 5.29
CA THR A 23 8.42 14.51 5.10
C THR A 23 8.75 13.26 5.91
N ASP A 24 9.95 12.73 5.76
CA ASP A 24 10.46 11.62 6.56
C ASP A 24 10.52 11.87 8.07
N ALA A 25 10.52 13.14 8.49
CA ALA A 25 10.48 13.50 9.90
C ALA A 25 9.05 13.47 10.48
N SER A 26 8.02 13.39 9.65
CA SER A 26 6.61 13.45 10.06
C SER A 26 6.20 12.20 10.83
N ALA A 27 5.79 12.35 12.09
CA ALA A 27 5.26 11.25 12.89
C ALA A 27 3.99 10.64 12.27
N GLU A 28 3.17 11.47 11.63
CA GLU A 28 1.95 11.05 10.94
C GLU A 28 2.25 10.15 9.74
N LEU A 29 3.36 10.41 9.03
CA LEU A 29 3.81 9.55 7.92
C LEU A 29 4.14 8.14 8.43
N HIS A 30 4.90 8.04 9.53
CA HIS A 30 5.22 6.76 10.15
C HIS A 30 3.97 6.01 10.60
N GLY A 31 3.01 6.74 11.19
CA GLY A 31 1.71 6.19 11.57
C GLY A 31 0.92 5.65 10.37
N LEU A 32 0.86 6.42 9.28
CA LEU A 32 0.19 6.03 8.04
C LEU A 32 0.84 4.80 7.42
N CYS A 33 2.17 4.79 7.25
CA CYS A 33 2.90 3.68 6.66
C CYS A 33 2.73 2.40 7.49
N GLY A 34 2.78 2.50 8.82
CA GLY A 34 2.51 1.38 9.72
C GLY A 34 1.07 0.84 9.62
N CYS A 35 0.09 1.72 9.46
CA CYS A 35 -1.31 1.31 9.26
C CYS A 35 -1.53 0.62 7.92
N LEU A 36 -0.94 1.15 6.84
CA LEU A 36 -0.99 0.55 5.49
C LEU A 36 -0.34 -0.82 5.46
N GLU A 37 0.87 -0.96 6.02
CA GLU A 37 1.56 -2.25 6.10
C GLU A 37 0.71 -3.27 6.88
N ARG A 38 0.18 -2.88 8.04
CA ARG A 38 -0.69 -3.76 8.84
C ARG A 38 -1.95 -4.15 8.09
N LEU A 39 -2.59 -3.23 7.37
CA LEU A 39 -3.76 -3.50 6.54
C LEU A 39 -3.44 -4.56 5.48
N LEU A 40 -2.33 -4.36 4.75
CA LEU A 40 -1.88 -5.23 3.66
C LEU A 40 -1.37 -6.60 4.12
N GLN A 41 -1.00 -6.74 5.40
CA GLN A 41 -0.64 -8.02 6.01
C GLN A 41 -1.82 -8.70 6.72
N PHE A 42 -2.90 -7.97 6.99
CA PHE A 42 -4.01 -8.48 7.79
C PHE A 42 -4.73 -9.64 7.08
N ASP A 43 -4.75 -10.78 7.74
CA ASP A 43 -5.30 -12.04 7.24
C ASP A 43 -4.69 -12.47 5.90
N GLN A 44 -3.45 -12.07 5.62
CA GLN A 44 -2.72 -12.57 4.45
C GLN A 44 -2.43 -14.06 4.62
N LYS A 45 -2.75 -14.84 3.59
CA LYS A 45 -2.50 -16.27 3.57
C LYS A 45 -1.00 -16.52 3.45
N GLN A 46 -0.48 -17.41 4.30
CA GLN A 46 0.89 -17.87 4.14
C GLN A 46 1.02 -18.66 2.85
N GLN A 47 1.73 -18.10 1.88
CA GLN A 47 2.09 -18.79 0.66
C GLN A 47 3.26 -19.74 0.99
N LYS A 48 2.94 -20.94 1.47
CA LYS A 48 3.95 -21.96 1.81
C LYS A 48 4.71 -22.35 0.55
N SER A 49 6.00 -22.05 0.51
CA SER A 49 6.91 -22.58 -0.50
C SER A 49 8.10 -23.21 0.20
N PHE A 50 8.28 -24.51 -0.01
CA PHE A 50 9.27 -25.34 0.71
C PHE A 50 10.73 -24.91 0.46
N LEU A 51 10.98 -24.09 -0.57
CA LEU A 51 12.32 -23.64 -1.00
C LEU A 51 12.36 -22.16 -1.46
N ARG A 52 11.28 -21.40 -1.31
CA ARG A 52 11.21 -20.01 -1.82
C ARG A 52 11.04 -19.05 -0.63
N PRO A 53 11.63 -17.84 -0.67
CA PRO A 53 11.39 -16.82 0.34
C PRO A 53 9.89 -16.64 0.62
N GLN A 54 9.56 -16.38 1.89
CA GLN A 54 8.20 -16.08 2.29
C GLN A 54 7.69 -14.88 1.49
N LYS A 55 6.60 -15.09 0.75
CA LYS A 55 5.93 -14.02 0.02
C LYS A 55 5.23 -13.09 1.01
N ASP A 56 5.22 -11.80 0.69
CA ASP A 56 4.57 -10.74 1.47
C ASP A 56 3.58 -9.97 0.59
N TYR A 57 2.95 -8.91 1.11
CA TYR A 57 2.03 -8.05 0.35
C TYR A 57 2.69 -7.44 -0.89
N TRP A 58 4.01 -7.26 -0.88
CA TRP A 58 4.74 -6.83 -2.08
C TRP A 58 4.56 -7.78 -3.26
N ASP A 59 4.61 -9.09 -3.01
CA ASP A 59 4.43 -10.09 -4.06
C ASP A 59 3.00 -10.12 -4.59
N PHE A 60 2.02 -9.86 -3.73
CA PHE A 60 0.62 -9.65 -4.13
C PHE A 60 0.50 -8.43 -5.05
N LEU A 61 0.99 -7.26 -4.63
CA LEU A 61 0.95 -6.02 -5.41
C LEU A 61 1.61 -6.22 -6.78
N CYS A 62 2.81 -6.81 -6.81
CA CYS A 62 3.50 -7.12 -8.07
C CYS A 62 2.71 -8.08 -8.97
N THR A 63 2.05 -9.08 -8.41
CA THR A 63 1.27 -10.05 -9.18
C THR A 63 0.04 -9.40 -9.78
N ALA A 64 -0.69 -8.63 -8.97
CA ALA A 64 -1.92 -7.98 -9.36
C ALA A 64 -1.68 -6.87 -10.40
N LEU A 65 -0.71 -5.97 -10.17
CA LEU A 65 -0.37 -4.90 -11.13
C LEU A 65 0.08 -5.45 -12.49
N ARG A 66 0.85 -6.55 -12.50
CA ARG A 66 1.26 -7.22 -13.75
C ARG A 66 0.07 -7.79 -14.52
N GLN A 67 -0.92 -8.37 -13.84
CA GLN A 67 -2.12 -8.89 -14.51
C GLN A 67 -2.93 -7.76 -15.17
N GLN A 68 -3.01 -6.59 -14.53
CA GLN A 68 -3.82 -5.47 -15.02
C GLN A 68 -3.12 -4.61 -16.08
N ARG A 69 -1.85 -4.89 -16.43
CA ARG A 69 -1.03 -4.01 -17.31
C ARG A 69 -1.06 -2.54 -16.85
N GLY A 70 -1.19 -2.31 -15.55
CA GLY A 70 -1.26 -0.98 -14.95
C GLY A 70 0.09 -0.26 -15.01
N ASN A 71 0.15 0.97 -14.48
CA ASN A 71 1.40 1.70 -14.38
C ASN A 71 2.46 0.85 -13.66
N THR A 72 3.54 0.53 -14.38
CA THR A 72 4.63 -0.31 -13.87
C THR A 72 5.73 0.53 -13.22
N GLU A 73 5.67 1.85 -13.30
CA GLU A 73 6.67 2.77 -12.77
C GLU A 73 6.99 2.52 -11.28
N PRO A 74 6.01 2.43 -10.35
CA PRO A 74 6.33 2.12 -8.95
C PRO A 74 7.04 0.79 -8.78
N ALA A 75 6.68 -0.23 -9.58
CA ALA A 75 7.32 -1.53 -9.53
C ALA A 75 8.75 -1.51 -10.08
N LEU A 76 8.96 -0.80 -11.19
CA LEU A 76 10.28 -0.60 -11.78
C LEU A 76 11.22 0.16 -10.84
N PHE A 77 10.72 1.21 -10.19
CA PHE A 77 11.46 1.95 -9.17
C PHE A 77 11.93 1.01 -8.06
N VAL A 78 11.04 0.23 -7.45
CA VAL A 78 11.40 -0.69 -6.37
C VAL A 78 12.40 -1.77 -6.84
N HIS A 79 12.28 -2.22 -8.10
CA HIS A 79 13.22 -3.16 -8.68
C HIS A 79 14.62 -2.57 -8.93
N SER A 80 14.73 -1.27 -9.17
CA SER A 80 16.03 -0.58 -9.32
C SER A 80 16.77 -0.33 -7.99
N GLN A 81 16.11 -0.53 -6.85
CA GLN A 81 16.72 -0.31 -5.53
C GLN A 81 17.53 -1.52 -5.07
N ASP A 82 18.80 -1.59 -5.47
CA ASP A 82 19.71 -2.71 -5.18
C ASP A 82 19.87 -3.02 -3.69
N LYS A 83 19.66 -2.04 -2.81
CA LYS A 83 19.75 -2.18 -1.36
C LYS A 83 18.56 -2.95 -0.76
N LEU A 84 17.42 -3.00 -1.44
CA LEU A 84 16.21 -3.67 -0.93
C LEU A 84 16.23 -5.17 -1.21
N LYS A 85 16.59 -5.95 -0.18
CA LYS A 85 16.74 -7.41 -0.31
C LYS A 85 15.49 -8.22 0.05
N THR A 86 14.58 -7.67 0.86
CA THR A 86 13.40 -8.40 1.36
C THR A 86 12.11 -7.96 0.67
N PRO A 87 11.11 -8.84 0.48
CA PRO A 87 9.79 -8.45 -0.01
C PRO A 87 9.14 -7.36 0.84
N LEU A 88 9.27 -7.44 2.16
CA LEU A 88 8.77 -6.43 3.08
C LEU A 88 9.40 -5.05 2.84
N GLY A 89 10.73 -4.97 2.71
CA GLY A 89 11.43 -3.73 2.42
C GLY A 89 11.03 -3.13 1.07
N LYS A 90 10.83 -3.98 0.06
CA LYS A 90 10.30 -3.59 -1.25
C LYS A 90 8.88 -3.05 -1.18
N GLY A 91 8.01 -3.70 -0.39
CA GLY A 91 6.65 -3.24 -0.14
C GLY A 91 6.60 -1.86 0.53
N ARG A 92 7.46 -1.62 1.52
CA ARG A 92 7.59 -0.30 2.16
C ARG A 92 8.04 0.79 1.19
N ALA A 93 9.04 0.49 0.36
CA ALA A 93 9.51 1.41 -0.66
C ALA A 93 8.42 1.71 -1.71
N PHE A 94 7.65 0.71 -2.11
CA PHE A 94 6.50 0.90 -3.00
C PHE A 94 5.46 1.86 -2.41
N ILE A 95 5.07 1.66 -1.15
CA ILE A 95 4.09 2.53 -0.46
C ILE A 95 4.58 3.97 -0.46
N ARG A 96 5.84 4.19 -0.06
CA ARG A 96 6.45 5.52 -0.03
C ARG A 96 6.52 6.17 -1.40
N PHE A 97 6.96 5.42 -2.42
CA PHE A 97 6.98 5.90 -3.80
C PHE A 97 5.58 6.34 -4.23
N CYS A 98 4.58 5.50 -4.01
CA CYS A 98 3.20 5.81 -4.41
C CYS A 98 2.63 7.02 -3.67
N LEU A 99 2.99 7.23 -2.40
CA LEU A 99 2.59 8.43 -1.65
C LEU A 99 3.24 9.69 -2.24
N ALA A 100 4.55 9.66 -2.50
CA ALA A 100 5.29 10.77 -3.12
C ALA A 100 4.73 11.19 -4.49
N HIS A 101 4.14 10.25 -5.23
CA HIS A 101 3.61 10.48 -6.58
C HIS A 101 2.07 10.56 -6.64
N GLY A 102 1.36 10.47 -5.50
CA GLY A 102 -0.11 10.48 -5.49
C GLY A 102 -0.76 9.29 -6.18
N GLN A 103 -0.07 8.14 -6.24
CA GLN A 103 -0.46 6.95 -7.00
C GLN A 103 -0.98 5.81 -6.11
N LEU A 104 -0.98 5.95 -4.78
CA LEU A 104 -1.27 4.84 -3.86
C LEU A 104 -2.69 4.29 -4.02
N ALA A 105 -3.68 5.18 -4.09
CA ALA A 105 -5.08 4.80 -4.25
C ALA A 105 -5.33 4.06 -5.57
N GLU A 106 -4.82 4.61 -6.68
CA GLU A 106 -4.97 4.04 -8.01
C GLU A 106 -4.26 2.68 -8.13
N CYS A 107 -3.03 2.57 -7.63
CA CYS A 107 -2.30 1.31 -7.60
C CYS A 107 -3.04 0.23 -6.80
N LEU A 108 -3.59 0.57 -5.62
CA LEU A 108 -4.34 -0.40 -4.83
C LEU A 108 -5.67 -0.77 -5.49
N GLN A 109 -6.38 0.21 -6.08
CA GLN A 109 -7.61 -0.04 -6.83
C GLN A 109 -7.37 -1.04 -7.97
N LEU A 110 -6.31 -0.84 -8.76
CA LEU A 110 -5.91 -1.79 -9.81
C LEU A 110 -5.64 -3.18 -9.23
N CYS A 111 -4.97 -3.28 -8.08
CA CYS A 111 -4.70 -4.56 -7.45
C CYS A 111 -5.96 -5.32 -7.02
N LEU A 112 -7.06 -4.61 -6.74
CA LEU A 112 -8.32 -5.17 -6.25
C LEU A 112 -9.33 -5.47 -7.37
N LEU A 113 -9.02 -5.16 -8.64
CA LEU A 113 -9.89 -5.43 -9.79
C LEU A 113 -10.15 -6.92 -10.05
N ASN A 114 -9.32 -7.82 -9.51
CA ASN A 114 -9.51 -9.27 -9.63
C ASN A 114 -9.80 -9.88 -8.24
N PRO A 115 -11.09 -10.00 -7.84
CA PRO A 115 -11.47 -10.53 -6.54
C PRO A 115 -10.99 -11.97 -6.30
N GLU A 116 -10.88 -12.79 -7.35
CA GLU A 116 -10.39 -14.16 -7.21
C GLU A 116 -8.91 -14.16 -6.82
N LEU A 117 -8.09 -13.34 -7.48
CA LEU A 117 -6.70 -13.17 -7.08
C LEU A 117 -6.61 -12.64 -5.64
N THR A 118 -7.40 -11.64 -5.25
CA THR A 118 -7.37 -11.14 -3.88
C THR A 118 -7.73 -12.25 -2.87
N ARG A 119 -8.72 -13.10 -3.16
CA ARG A 119 -9.08 -14.25 -2.34
C ARG A 119 -8.03 -15.36 -2.35
N GLU A 120 -7.18 -15.50 -3.37
CA GLU A 120 -6.04 -16.41 -3.33
C GLU A 120 -4.98 -15.97 -2.30
N TRP A 121 -4.82 -14.65 -2.12
CA TRP A 121 -3.79 -14.06 -1.26
C TRP A 121 -4.27 -13.73 0.15
N TYR A 122 -5.57 -13.51 0.33
CA TYR A 122 -6.15 -13.05 1.58
C TYR A 122 -7.26 -13.96 2.09
N GLY A 123 -7.34 -14.11 3.41
CA GLY A 123 -8.40 -14.82 4.10
C GLY A 123 -9.68 -13.98 4.25
N PRO A 124 -10.78 -14.60 4.72
CA PRO A 124 -12.09 -13.99 4.79
C PRO A 124 -12.20 -12.82 5.78
N ARG A 125 -11.22 -12.63 6.68
CA ARG A 125 -11.21 -11.49 7.61
C ARG A 125 -10.51 -10.27 7.00
N SER A 126 -9.77 -10.44 5.90
CA SER A 126 -9.10 -9.29 5.27
C SER A 126 -10.13 -8.27 4.78
N PRO A 127 -9.97 -6.97 5.07
CA PRO A 127 -10.85 -5.98 4.50
C PRO A 127 -10.68 -5.88 2.97
N LEU A 128 -9.56 -6.40 2.43
CA LEU A 128 -9.31 -6.46 0.99
C LEU A 128 -10.20 -7.48 0.28
N VAL A 129 -10.96 -8.35 0.96
CA VAL A 129 -11.91 -9.27 0.30
C VAL A 129 -13.38 -8.85 0.46
N CYS A 130 -13.65 -7.75 1.15
CA CYS A 130 -14.99 -7.23 1.43
C CYS A 130 -15.23 -5.94 0.62
N PRO A 131 -16.11 -5.93 -0.40
CA PRO A 131 -16.30 -4.78 -1.28
C PRO A 131 -16.59 -3.45 -0.57
N GLU A 132 -17.42 -3.49 0.46
CA GLU A 132 -17.81 -2.30 1.24
C GLU A 132 -16.60 -1.71 1.99
N LEU A 133 -15.73 -2.58 2.50
CA LEU A 133 -14.49 -2.14 3.16
C LEU A 133 -13.43 -1.71 2.15
N GLN A 134 -13.40 -2.28 0.94
CA GLN A 134 -12.52 -1.83 -0.13
C GLN A 134 -12.84 -0.40 -0.55
N GLU A 135 -14.12 -0.08 -0.77
CA GLU A 135 -14.58 1.28 -1.10
C GLU A 135 -14.14 2.27 -0.01
N ASP A 136 -14.43 1.95 1.26
CA ASP A 136 -14.00 2.72 2.42
C ASP A 136 -12.49 2.96 2.49
N ILE A 137 -11.69 1.94 2.16
CA ILE A 137 -10.23 2.04 2.11
C ILE A 137 -9.82 2.96 0.97
N LEU A 138 -10.33 2.73 -0.24
CA LEU A 138 -9.96 3.48 -1.43
C LEU A 138 -10.31 4.96 -1.29
N ASP A 139 -11.50 5.29 -0.77
CA ASP A 139 -11.91 6.67 -0.49
C ASP A 139 -10.93 7.36 0.47
N SER A 140 -10.50 6.64 1.52
CA SER A 140 -9.50 7.15 2.47
C SER A 140 -8.15 7.41 1.79
N LEU A 141 -7.74 6.55 0.85
CA LEU A 141 -6.48 6.72 0.13
C LEU A 141 -6.58 7.83 -0.93
N TYR A 142 -7.72 7.98 -1.62
CA TYR A 142 -7.92 9.05 -2.59
C TYR A 142 -7.90 10.42 -1.93
N ALA A 143 -8.35 10.53 -0.68
CA ALA A 143 -8.22 11.78 0.08
C ALA A 143 -6.76 12.23 0.24
N LEU A 144 -5.78 11.30 0.23
CA LEU A 144 -4.36 11.62 0.31
C LEU A 144 -3.80 12.21 -1.00
N ASN A 145 -4.48 12.08 -2.14
CA ASN A 145 -3.97 12.59 -3.42
C ASN A 145 -3.83 14.13 -3.43
N GLY A 146 -4.54 14.84 -2.55
CA GLY A 146 -4.40 16.28 -2.37
C GLY A 146 -3.23 16.70 -1.48
N VAL A 147 -2.48 15.75 -0.90
CA VAL A 147 -1.39 16.01 0.05
C VAL A 147 -0.04 15.91 -0.66
N ALA A 148 0.82 16.89 -0.44
CA ALA A 148 2.19 16.86 -0.96
C ALA A 148 3.09 16.02 -0.03
N PHE A 149 3.58 14.89 -0.53
CA PHE A 149 4.60 14.07 0.13
C PHE A 149 5.96 14.34 -0.49
N ASP A 150 6.95 14.66 0.35
CA ASP A 150 8.33 14.97 -0.02
C ASP A 150 9.25 14.01 0.73
N LEU A 151 9.47 12.85 0.11
CA LEU A 151 10.08 11.69 0.74
C LEU A 151 11.41 11.36 0.06
N ASP A 152 12.39 10.91 0.84
CA ASP A 152 13.64 10.35 0.33
C ASP A 152 13.38 8.92 -0.20
N LEU A 153 13.58 8.71 -1.50
CA LEU A 153 13.18 7.49 -2.24
C LEU A 153 14.38 6.62 -2.65
#